data_AF-H8I4L7-F1
#
_entry.id   AF-H8I4L7-F1
#
_cell.length_a   1.000
_cell.length_b   1.000
_cell.length_c   1.000
_cell.angle_alpha   90.00
_cell.angle_beta   90.00
_cell.angle_gamma   90.00
#
_symmetry.space_group_name_H-M   'P 1'
#
loop_
_entity.id
_entity.type
_entity.pdbx_description
1 polymer ?
#
loop_
_entity_poly.entity_id
_entity_poly.type
_entity_poly.pdbx_seq_one_letter_code
_entity_poly.pdbx_strand_id
1 'polypeptide(L)'
;MPKSLKNDYDLARNFQIWLSHNYRNFKPNHLRVLIDLNLRVRARPDLKNKLLLAFDNIFYGNDPIEEIKALESEHFPYYLNSIKIIASLSQLFLIEQELNYTQNSNYDPKSLFYQGWVRQFIDNPKEIDNMCMSVARYQPPRSQYTDKENKKSRKYQVNLKSLWYIES
;
A
#
# COMPACT_ATOMS: atom_id res chain seq x y z
N MET A 1 -26.57 -15.52 2.58
CA MET A 1 -25.39 -14.75 2.11
C MET A 1 -25.81 -13.33 1.79
N PRO A 2 -25.10 -12.28 2.22
CA PRO A 2 -25.49 -10.90 1.95
C PRO A 2 -25.38 -10.58 0.45
N LYS A 3 -26.41 -9.89 -0.07
CA LYS A 3 -26.61 -9.54 -1.49
C LYS A 3 -25.61 -8.52 -2.08
N SER A 4 -24.59 -8.06 -1.35
CA SER A 4 -23.75 -6.91 -1.76
C SER A 4 -22.39 -7.23 -2.39
N LEU A 5 -22.08 -8.50 -2.68
CA LEU A 5 -20.79 -8.88 -3.32
C LEU A 5 -20.87 -9.08 -4.83
N LYS A 6 -22.03 -8.86 -5.46
CA LYS A 6 -22.14 -8.71 -6.90
C LYS A 6 -22.03 -7.22 -7.24
N ASN A 7 -20.80 -6.72 -7.25
CA ASN A 7 -20.52 -5.59 -8.13
C ASN A 7 -20.65 -6.15 -9.55
N ASP A 8 -21.76 -5.84 -10.22
CA ASP A 8 -21.93 -6.17 -11.63
C ASP A 8 -20.77 -5.54 -12.41
N TYR A 9 -20.05 -6.39 -13.13
CA TYR A 9 -18.83 -6.09 -13.85
C TYR A 9 -19.09 -5.10 -15.00
N ASP A 10 -18.49 -3.91 -14.94
CA ASP A 10 -18.53 -2.91 -16.00
C ASP A 10 -17.11 -2.47 -16.36
N LEU A 11 -16.64 -2.90 -17.54
CA LEU A 11 -15.34 -2.52 -18.11
C LEU A 11 -15.27 -1.04 -18.51
N ALA A 12 -16.42 -0.41 -18.76
CA ALA A 12 -16.51 0.95 -19.30
C ALA A 12 -16.47 2.04 -18.21
N ARG A 13 -16.34 1.66 -16.93
CA ARG A 13 -16.35 2.61 -15.80
C ARG A 13 -15.01 2.65 -15.08
N ASN A 14 -14.53 3.88 -14.85
CA ASN A 14 -13.39 4.22 -13.98
C ASN A 14 -12.06 3.54 -14.36
N PHE A 15 -10.93 4.05 -13.85
CA PHE A 15 -9.64 3.35 -14.01
C PHE A 15 -9.69 2.02 -13.26
N GLN A 16 -9.27 0.90 -13.86
CA GLN A 16 -9.30 -0.41 -13.21
C GLN A 16 -8.01 -1.18 -13.46
N ILE A 17 -7.57 -1.89 -12.42
CA ILE A 17 -6.36 -2.71 -12.46
C ILE A 17 -6.76 -4.18 -12.55
N TRP A 18 -6.10 -4.93 -13.43
CA TRP A 18 -6.33 -6.35 -13.63
C TRP A 18 -5.00 -7.10 -13.65
N LEU A 19 -4.97 -8.27 -13.01
CA LEU A 19 -3.87 -9.22 -13.14
C LEU A 19 -4.33 -10.39 -14.01
N SER A 20 -3.46 -10.77 -14.94
CA SER A 20 -3.60 -11.99 -15.72
C SER A 20 -2.67 -13.05 -15.17
N HIS A 21 -3.21 -14.22 -14.84
CA HIS A 21 -2.42 -15.37 -14.42
C HIS A 21 -2.94 -16.61 -15.12
N ASN A 22 -2.20 -17.10 -16.14
CA ASN A 22 -2.39 -18.30 -16.97
C ASN A 22 -3.84 -18.69 -17.33
N TYR A 23 -4.67 -19.02 -16.34
CA TYR A 23 -6.02 -19.53 -16.46
C TYR A 23 -7.12 -18.53 -16.05
N ARG A 24 -6.76 -17.39 -15.43
CA ARG A 24 -7.76 -16.43 -14.93
C ARG A 24 -7.25 -15.00 -14.88
N ASN A 25 -8.10 -14.10 -15.33
CA ASN A 25 -8.00 -12.67 -15.02
C ASN A 25 -8.78 -12.37 -13.74
N PHE A 26 -8.20 -11.60 -12.84
CA PHE A 26 -8.88 -11.15 -11.63
C PHE A 26 -8.46 -9.73 -11.26
N LYS A 27 -9.39 -9.01 -10.62
CA LYS A 27 -9.11 -7.69 -10.04
C LYS A 27 -8.39 -7.89 -8.71
N PRO A 28 -7.10 -7.52 -8.58
CA PRO A 28 -6.42 -7.57 -7.29
C PRO A 28 -7.06 -6.56 -6.33
N ASN A 29 -6.91 -6.81 -5.03
CA ASN A 29 -7.27 -5.86 -3.99
C ASN A 29 -6.00 -5.28 -3.34
N HIS A 30 -6.14 -4.12 -2.69
CA HIS A 30 -5.06 -3.47 -1.94
C HIS A 30 -4.43 -4.42 -0.90
N LEU A 31 -5.25 -5.27 -0.29
CA LEU A 31 -4.81 -6.24 0.74
C LEU A 31 -3.73 -7.19 0.22
N ARG A 32 -3.71 -7.53 -1.07
CA ARG A 32 -2.64 -8.34 -1.68
C ARG A 32 -1.27 -7.69 -1.53
N VAL A 33 -1.16 -6.38 -1.77
CA VAL A 33 0.10 -5.64 -1.59
C VAL A 33 0.48 -5.61 -0.12
N LEU A 34 -0.48 -5.31 0.76
CA LEU A 34 -0.26 -5.22 2.19
C LEU A 34 0.24 -6.53 2.80
N ILE A 35 -0.41 -7.66 2.49
CA ILE A 35 -0.01 -8.99 2.96
C ILE A 35 1.37 -9.36 2.42
N ASP A 36 1.63 -9.17 1.12
CA ASP A 36 2.92 -9.51 0.52
C ASP A 36 4.08 -8.78 1.21
N LEU A 37 3.92 -7.46 1.43
CA LEU A 37 4.92 -6.65 2.11
C LEU A 37 5.16 -7.08 3.56
N ASN A 38 4.10 -7.46 4.27
CA ASN A 38 4.24 -8.00 5.62
C ASN A 38 4.95 -9.35 5.65
N LEU A 39 4.66 -10.25 4.70
CA LEU A 39 5.38 -11.53 4.59
C LEU A 39 6.87 -11.32 4.34
N ARG A 40 7.22 -10.38 3.45
CA ARG A 40 8.60 -10.03 3.12
C ARG A 40 9.37 -9.51 4.34
N VAL A 41 8.80 -8.56 5.07
CA VAL A 41 9.49 -7.98 6.23
C VAL A 41 9.57 -8.95 7.41
N ARG A 42 8.57 -9.83 7.59
CA ARG A 42 8.64 -10.90 8.59
C ARG A 42 9.75 -11.89 8.29
N ALA A 43 9.99 -12.17 7.02
CA ALA A 43 11.07 -13.05 6.59
C ALA A 43 12.46 -12.38 6.62
N ARG A 44 12.52 -11.09 6.30
CA ARG A 44 13.74 -10.29 6.18
C ARG A 44 13.59 -8.97 6.92
N PRO A 45 13.58 -8.99 8.27
CA PRO A 45 13.40 -7.78 9.06
C PRO A 45 14.55 -6.79 8.87
N ASP A 46 15.73 -7.27 8.47
CA ASP A 46 16.89 -6.46 8.10
C ASP A 46 16.64 -5.54 6.89
N LEU A 47 15.70 -5.89 6.02
CA LEU A 47 15.34 -5.11 4.83
C LEU A 47 14.18 -4.13 5.07
N LYS A 48 13.63 -4.05 6.29
CA LYS A 48 12.47 -3.21 6.63
C LYS A 48 12.61 -1.78 6.15
N ASN A 49 13.70 -1.11 6.52
CA ASN A 49 13.89 0.31 6.19
C ASN A 49 14.08 0.52 4.69
N LYS A 50 14.72 -0.42 3.98
CA LYS A 50 14.85 -0.37 2.51
C LYS A 50 13.49 -0.49 1.84
N LEU A 51 12.64 -1.41 2.31
CA LEU A 51 11.27 -1.56 1.81
C LEU A 51 10.42 -0.31 2.08
N LEU A 52 10.46 0.23 3.31
CA LEU A 52 9.73 1.45 3.65
C LEU A 52 10.17 2.63 2.77
N LEU A 53 11.48 2.79 2.56
CA LEU A 53 12.01 3.86 1.73
C LEU A 53 11.56 3.73 0.27
N ALA A 54 11.66 2.53 -0.31
CA ALA A 54 11.24 2.30 -1.69
C ALA A 54 9.75 2.59 -1.89
N PHE A 55 8.88 2.14 -0.97
CA PHE A 55 7.44 2.38 -1.08
C PHE A 55 7.02 3.81 -0.72
N ASP A 56 7.78 4.53 0.10
CA ASP A 56 7.62 5.97 0.27
C ASP A 56 7.98 6.73 -1.01
N ASN A 57 9.10 6.37 -1.65
CA ASN A 57 9.50 7.00 -2.92
C ASN A 57 8.48 6.75 -4.04
N ILE A 58 7.91 5.54 -4.13
CA ILE A 58 6.81 5.23 -5.06
C ILE A 58 5.59 6.12 -4.77
N PHE A 59 5.24 6.30 -3.49
CA PHE A 59 4.16 7.19 -3.09
C PHE A 59 4.42 8.66 -3.46
N TYR A 60 5.67 9.10 -3.40
CA TYR A 60 6.09 10.44 -3.84
C TYR A 60 6.21 10.59 -5.36
N GLY A 61 5.94 9.54 -6.13
CA GLY A 61 5.86 9.59 -7.60
C GLY A 61 7.08 9.04 -8.34
N ASN A 62 8.05 8.43 -7.65
CA ASN A 62 9.20 7.81 -8.31
C ASN A 62 8.81 6.52 -9.05
N ASP A 63 9.65 6.11 -10.00
CA ASP A 63 9.45 4.89 -10.78
C ASP A 63 9.57 3.64 -9.89
N PRO A 64 8.52 2.81 -9.78
CA PRO A 64 8.54 1.64 -8.93
C PRO A 64 9.61 0.63 -9.30
N ILE A 65 10.02 0.54 -10.58
CA ILE A 65 11.04 -0.41 -11.05
C ILE A 65 12.43 0.01 -10.59
N GLU A 66 12.76 1.30 -10.67
CA GLU A 66 14.06 1.78 -10.22
C GLU A 66 14.17 1.75 -8.68
N GLU A 67 13.11 2.08 -7.96
CA GLU A 67 13.10 2.08 -6.48
C GLU A 67 13.29 0.68 -5.87
N ILE A 68 12.84 -0.37 -6.55
CA ILE A 68 12.97 -1.76 -6.07
C ILE A 68 14.18 -2.50 -6.61
N LYS A 69 15.00 -1.89 -7.46
CA LYS A 69 16.14 -2.54 -8.11
C LYS A 69 17.13 -3.16 -7.12
N ALA A 70 17.41 -2.46 -6.02
CA ALA A 70 18.27 -2.96 -4.94
C ALA A 70 17.62 -4.09 -4.12
N LEU A 71 16.30 -4.27 -4.22
CA LEU A 71 15.53 -5.31 -3.55
C LEU A 71 15.28 -6.52 -4.46
N GLU A 72 15.44 -6.40 -5.79
CA GLU A 72 15.29 -7.53 -6.72
C GLU A 72 16.38 -8.60 -6.55
N SER A 73 17.59 -8.19 -6.15
CA SER A 73 18.70 -9.10 -5.87
C SER A 73 18.54 -9.85 -4.55
N GLU A 74 17.60 -9.46 -3.70
CA GLU A 74 17.39 -10.05 -2.39
C GLU A 74 16.50 -11.29 -2.46
N HIS A 75 16.87 -12.33 -1.73
CA HIS A 75 16.00 -13.49 -1.55
C HIS A 75 14.97 -13.23 -0.45
N PHE A 76 13.70 -13.23 -0.83
CA PHE A 76 12.56 -13.25 0.10
C PHE A 76 11.93 -14.66 0.07
N PRO A 77 11.96 -15.41 1.17
CA PRO A 77 11.42 -16.78 1.18
C PRO A 77 9.89 -16.82 1.16
N TYR A 78 9.22 -15.74 1.59
CA TYR A 78 7.76 -15.64 1.62
C TYR A 78 7.29 -14.42 0.82
N TYR A 79 6.51 -14.68 -0.22
CA TYR A 79 5.89 -13.67 -1.07
C TYR A 79 4.69 -14.26 -1.83
N LEU A 80 3.79 -13.40 -2.30
CA LEU A 80 2.67 -13.74 -3.18
C LEU A 80 3.01 -13.49 -4.65
N ASN A 81 3.74 -12.42 -4.95
CA ASN A 81 4.25 -12.11 -6.29
C ASN A 81 5.70 -11.59 -6.20
N SER A 82 6.38 -11.45 -7.34
CA SER A 82 7.67 -10.74 -7.38
C SER A 82 7.53 -9.31 -6.85
N ILE A 83 8.61 -8.78 -6.24
CA ILE A 83 8.59 -7.42 -5.66
C ILE A 83 8.27 -6.37 -6.73
N LYS A 84 8.75 -6.58 -7.96
CA LYS A 84 8.41 -5.80 -9.15
C LYS A 84 6.90 -5.66 -9.38
N ILE A 85 6.16 -6.78 -9.32
CA ILE A 85 4.70 -6.78 -9.48
C ILE A 85 4.04 -6.02 -8.32
N ILE A 86 4.54 -6.19 -7.10
CA ILE A 86 3.97 -5.55 -5.91
C ILE A 86 4.19 -4.04 -5.92
N ALA A 87 5.38 -3.59 -6.30
CA ALA A 87 5.71 -2.17 -6.48
C ALA A 87 4.85 -1.52 -7.57
N SER A 88 4.74 -2.19 -8.73
CA SER A 88 3.89 -1.74 -9.84
C SER A 88 2.42 -1.67 -9.42
N LEU A 89 1.89 -2.69 -8.73
CA LEU A 89 0.53 -2.68 -8.22
C LEU A 89 0.30 -1.56 -7.21
N SER A 90 1.26 -1.26 -6.35
CA SER A 90 1.15 -0.17 -5.39
C SER A 90 1.02 1.18 -6.09
N GLN A 91 1.87 1.46 -7.09
CA GLN A 91 1.74 2.66 -7.92
C GLN A 91 0.39 2.72 -8.64
N LEU A 92 -0.04 1.61 -9.24
CA LEU A 92 -1.32 1.55 -9.94
C LEU A 92 -2.50 1.82 -8.98
N PHE A 93 -2.46 1.32 -7.75
CA PHE A 93 -3.50 1.60 -6.75
C PHE A 93 -3.52 3.07 -6.32
N LEU A 94 -2.37 3.73 -6.23
CA LEU A 94 -2.30 5.17 -6.01
C LEU A 94 -2.99 5.93 -7.15
N ILE A 95 -2.72 5.54 -8.40
CA ILE A 95 -3.36 6.11 -9.60
C ILE A 95 -4.87 5.82 -9.62
N GLU A 96 -5.29 4.59 -9.31
CA GLU A 96 -6.71 4.22 -9.21
C GLU A 96 -7.43 5.11 -8.20
N GLN A 97 -6.82 5.36 -7.05
CA GLN A 97 -7.40 6.20 -6.02
C GLN A 97 -7.48 7.67 -6.44
N GLU A 98 -6.46 8.19 -7.11
CA GLU A 98 -6.44 9.58 -7.58
C GLU A 98 -7.51 9.83 -8.66
N LEU A 99 -7.63 8.91 -9.63
CA LEU A 99 -8.57 9.06 -10.75
C LEU A 99 -10.03 8.79 -10.34
N ASN A 100 -10.27 7.82 -9.45
CA ASN A 100 -11.63 7.34 -9.20
C ASN A 100 -12.26 7.87 -7.91
N TYR A 101 -11.47 8.26 -6.91
CA TYR A 101 -12.02 8.68 -5.62
C TYR A 101 -12.41 10.16 -5.67
N THR A 102 -13.67 10.43 -6.02
CA THR A 102 -14.20 11.81 -6.13
C THR A 102 -14.76 12.36 -4.81
N GLN A 103 -14.92 11.53 -3.79
CA GLN A 103 -15.50 11.91 -2.50
C GLN A 103 -14.54 12.70 -1.60
N ASN A 104 -15.08 13.31 -0.55
CA ASN A 104 -14.30 13.96 0.50
C ASN A 104 -13.58 12.91 1.36
N SER A 105 -12.26 13.02 1.46
CA SER A 105 -11.44 12.17 2.33
C SER A 105 -11.03 12.92 3.60
N ASN A 106 -10.80 12.19 4.69
CA ASN A 106 -10.14 12.71 5.90
C ASN A 106 -8.63 12.91 5.70
N TYR A 107 -8.10 12.46 4.57
CA TYR A 107 -6.69 12.56 4.19
C TYR A 107 -6.51 13.51 3.00
N ASP A 108 -5.42 14.25 3.03
CA ASP A 108 -4.92 15.05 1.90
C ASP A 108 -3.40 14.90 1.82
N PRO A 109 -2.86 14.22 0.77
CA PRO A 109 -3.60 13.65 -0.37
C PRO A 109 -4.47 12.45 0.02
N LYS A 110 -5.48 12.12 -0.80
CA LYS A 110 -6.43 11.03 -0.53
C LYS A 110 -5.73 9.68 -0.40
N SER A 111 -4.73 9.46 -1.25
CA SER A 111 -3.87 8.28 -1.29
C SER A 111 -3.08 8.01 -0.01
N LEU A 112 -2.96 9.00 0.88
CA LEU A 112 -2.27 8.84 2.15
C LEU A 112 -2.94 7.79 3.07
N PHE A 113 -4.25 7.53 2.90
CA PHE A 113 -4.91 6.41 3.59
C PHE A 113 -4.29 5.07 3.23
N TYR A 114 -4.09 4.83 1.93
CA TYR A 114 -3.46 3.61 1.43
C TYR A 114 -1.97 3.56 1.83
N GLN A 115 -1.24 4.67 1.68
CA GLN A 115 0.17 4.73 2.06
C GLN A 115 0.38 4.48 3.56
N GLY A 116 -0.49 5.01 4.41
CA GLY A 116 -0.44 4.74 5.84
C GLY A 116 -0.57 3.26 6.16
N TRP A 117 -1.40 2.52 5.41
CA TRP A 117 -1.51 1.08 5.53
C TRP A 117 -0.27 0.35 4.99
N VAL A 118 0.30 0.78 3.86
CA VAL A 118 1.56 0.23 3.32
C VAL A 118 2.67 0.33 4.38
N ARG A 119 2.86 1.52 4.95
CA ARG A 119 3.83 1.77 6.03
C ARG A 119 3.57 0.88 7.24
N GLN A 120 2.33 0.81 7.70
CA GLN A 120 1.97 0.01 8.86
C GLN A 120 2.17 -1.50 8.65
N PHE A 121 1.89 -2.04 7.47
CA PHE A 121 2.10 -3.45 7.17
C PHE A 121 3.58 -3.81 7.07
N ILE A 122 4.42 -2.91 6.55
CA ILE A 122 5.88 -3.10 6.53
C ILE A 122 6.47 -2.90 7.94
N ASP A 123 6.01 -1.90 8.71
CA ASP A 123 6.53 -1.71 10.07
C ASP A 123 6.08 -2.83 11.03
N ASN A 124 4.96 -3.48 10.72
CA ASN A 124 4.45 -4.68 11.38
C ASN A 124 4.29 -4.53 12.92
N PRO A 125 3.58 -3.51 13.42
CA PRO A 125 3.49 -3.24 14.87
C PRO A 125 2.47 -4.12 15.61
N LYS A 126 1.76 -5.01 14.90
CA LYS A 126 0.71 -5.90 15.41
C LYS A 126 0.68 -7.18 14.58
N GLU A 127 0.04 -8.22 15.11
CA GLU A 127 -0.26 -9.44 14.36
C GLU A 127 -0.98 -9.15 13.03
N ILE A 128 -0.58 -9.89 11.98
CA ILE A 128 -1.11 -9.72 10.62
C ILE A 128 -2.63 -9.88 10.58
N ASP A 129 -3.20 -10.79 11.35
CA ASP A 129 -4.65 -11.02 11.42
C ASP A 129 -5.39 -9.77 11.90
N ASN A 130 -4.85 -9.10 12.93
CA ASN A 130 -5.42 -7.86 13.44
C ASN A 130 -5.36 -6.73 12.41
N MET A 131 -4.24 -6.62 11.68
CA MET A 131 -4.09 -5.62 10.63
C MET A 131 -5.02 -5.88 9.44
N CYS A 132 -5.10 -7.13 8.98
CA CYS A 132 -6.04 -7.55 7.93
C CYS A 132 -7.49 -7.27 8.31
N MET A 133 -7.89 -7.58 9.55
CA MET A 133 -9.23 -7.30 10.06
C MET A 133 -9.53 -5.80 10.13
N SER A 134 -8.57 -4.97 10.56
CA SER A 134 -8.73 -3.51 10.56
C SER A 134 -8.93 -2.96 9.15
N VAL A 135 -8.11 -3.39 8.17
CA VAL A 135 -8.26 -2.98 6.76
C VAL A 135 -9.62 -3.42 6.20
N ALA A 136 -10.02 -4.68 6.44
CA ALA A 136 -11.29 -5.22 5.96
C ALA A 136 -12.52 -4.49 6.55
N ARG A 137 -12.37 -3.90 7.74
CA ARG A 137 -13.38 -3.07 8.40
C ARG A 137 -13.27 -1.58 8.05
N TYR A 138 -12.44 -1.22 7.07
CA TYR A 138 -12.21 0.16 6.64
C TYR A 138 -11.74 1.08 7.78
N GLN A 139 -11.03 0.53 8.77
CA GLN A 139 -10.42 1.36 9.81
C GLN A 139 -9.27 2.18 9.21
N PRO A 140 -9.03 3.39 9.73
CA PRO A 140 -7.85 4.16 9.35
C PRO A 140 -6.56 3.48 9.84
N PRO A 141 -5.43 3.65 9.11
CA PRO A 141 -4.13 3.29 9.64
C PRO A 141 -3.82 4.12 10.89
N ARG A 142 -2.84 3.68 11.70
CA ARG A 142 -2.41 4.47 12.86
C ARG A 142 -1.97 5.86 12.43
N SER A 143 -2.35 6.86 13.22
CA SER A 143 -2.05 8.26 12.94
C SER A 143 -0.56 8.52 12.79
N GLN A 144 0.32 7.82 13.51
CA GLN A 144 1.77 7.95 13.41
C GLN A 144 2.32 7.79 11.98
N TYR A 145 1.63 7.06 11.09
CA TYR A 145 2.09 6.83 9.72
C TYR A 145 1.58 7.86 8.72
N THR A 146 0.73 8.80 9.16
CA THR A 146 0.03 9.73 8.25
C THR A 146 -0.08 11.15 8.81
N ASP A 147 0.02 11.37 10.12
CA ASP A 147 -0.36 12.62 10.76
C ASP A 147 0.55 13.81 10.42
N LYS A 148 1.84 13.58 10.18
CA LYS A 148 2.77 14.63 9.75
C LYS A 148 2.69 14.94 8.25
N GLU A 149 2.12 14.07 7.43
CA GLU A 149 1.97 14.30 5.97
C GLU A 149 0.54 14.63 5.53
N ASN A 150 -0.44 14.39 6.39
CA ASN A 150 -1.82 14.75 6.10
C ASN A 150 -2.00 16.26 6.21
N LYS A 151 -2.23 16.96 5.10
CA LYS A 151 -2.45 18.43 5.09
C LYS A 151 -3.66 18.87 5.93
N LYS A 152 -4.58 17.94 6.25
CA LYS A 152 -5.74 18.19 7.12
C LYS A 152 -5.44 18.00 8.61
N SER A 153 -4.26 17.49 8.95
CA SER A 153 -3.83 17.25 10.33
C SER A 153 -3.21 18.51 10.94
N ARG A 154 -3.44 18.74 12.24
CA ARG A 154 -2.74 19.79 13.00
C ARG A 154 -1.24 19.53 13.16
N LYS A 155 -0.80 18.30 12.94
CA LYS A 155 0.60 17.87 13.03
C LYS A 155 1.33 17.93 11.68
N TYR A 156 0.67 18.42 10.63
CA TYR A 156 1.25 18.53 9.30
C TYR A 156 2.57 19.30 9.32
N GLN A 157 3.58 18.76 8.65
CA GLN A 157 4.92 19.33 8.55
C GLN A 157 5.42 19.22 7.12
N VAL A 158 6.16 20.26 6.69
CA VAL A 158 6.89 20.26 5.42
C VAL A 158 8.33 19.76 5.64
N ASN A 159 8.96 19.23 4.59
CA ASN A 159 10.36 18.77 4.61
C ASN A 159 10.65 17.72 5.69
N LEU A 160 9.81 16.70 5.77
CA LEU A 160 10.00 15.58 6.69
C LEU A 160 11.27 14.81 6.36
N LYS A 161 11.94 14.34 7.41
CA LYS A 161 13.02 13.37 7.26
C LYS A 161 12.46 12.07 6.68
N SER A 162 13.27 11.35 5.90
CA SER A 162 12.92 10.00 5.45
C SER A 162 12.56 9.12 6.64
N LEU A 163 11.52 8.31 6.50
CA LEU A 163 11.09 7.35 7.52
C LEU A 163 10.75 7.98 8.90
N TRP A 164 10.28 9.23 8.91
CA TRP A 164 9.93 10.02 10.10
C TRP A 164 8.98 9.36 11.11
N TYR A 165 8.30 8.28 10.71
CA TYR A 165 7.28 7.54 11.47
C TYR A 165 7.80 6.28 12.17
N ILE A 166 9.09 5.93 12.00
CA ILE A 166 9.69 4.74 12.64
C ILE A 166 10.35 5.09 13.99
N GLU A 167 10.77 6.34 14.19
CA GLU A 167 11.47 6.80 15.40
C GLU A 167 10.52 7.22 16.55
N SER A 168 9.27 6.77 16.52
CA SER A 168 8.21 7.19 17.48
C SER A 168 8.00 6.18 18.59
#